data_AF-A0A948CF18-F1
#
_entry.id   AF-A0A948CF18-F1
#
_cell.length_a   1.000
_cell.length_b   1.000
_cell.length_c   1.000
_cell.angle_alpha   90.00
_cell.angle_beta   90.00
_cell.angle_gamma   90.00
#
_symmetry.space_group_name_H-M   'P 1'
#
loop_
_entity.id
_entity.type
_entity.pdbx_description
1 polymer ?
#
loop_
_entity_poly.entity_id
_entity_poly.type
_entity_poly.pdbx_seq_one_letter_code
_entity_poly.pdbx_strand_id
1 'polypeptide(L)'
;MPSEAVPGTVHRGSYLDRSGVTMGKNNKARRAAKAKARKAGQRGGHGRSSGAYDDPFGAPFANPFGDPSANPFGDPSAGDGRGRPFEPPRRSVPEMRWEAMEAAARRKDDPELEKLAERMVRDDPVAGPRVAERLLTSYVDQLWRHGWQPAEVVRQARRKASKAAAQVVELAIHADHDRRSGQAIDPRWSEQLAELGGRRIPTRDGWLLLWVTQSGHDEAWAAVQVAKALAATGYLPVVDTLIPPPGGRGRAVRGMPRDTGAEDPILRRVRKLLAKAESTS
;
A
#
# COMPACT_ATOMS: atom_id res chain seq x y z
N MET A 1 -43.84 20.00 69.09
CA MET A 1 -42.80 20.74 69.84
C MET A 1 -41.90 19.71 70.49
N PRO A 2 -40.55 19.70 70.29
CA PRO A 2 -39.67 20.41 69.33
C PRO A 2 -39.14 19.45 68.22
N SER A 3 -38.73 19.93 67.02
CA SER A 3 -37.39 20.49 66.59
C SER A 3 -36.28 19.44 66.62
N GLU A 4 -35.38 19.20 65.66
CA GLU A 4 -34.87 19.84 64.44
C GLU A 4 -34.01 18.72 63.77
N ALA A 5 -33.94 18.53 62.46
CA ALA A 5 -32.91 19.13 61.60
C ALA A 5 -33.18 18.80 60.11
N VAL A 6 -32.80 19.76 59.26
CA VAL A 6 -33.02 19.91 57.82
C VAL A 6 -31.64 19.68 57.11
N PRO A 7 -31.46 19.87 55.78
CA PRO A 7 -31.92 19.14 54.60
C PRO A 7 -30.76 18.55 53.75
N GLY A 8 -31.10 17.74 52.74
CA GLY A 8 -30.23 17.43 51.60
C GLY A 8 -30.97 17.58 50.28
N THR A 9 -31.26 18.82 49.87
CA THR A 9 -31.76 19.15 48.53
C THR A 9 -30.59 19.16 47.55
N VAL A 10 -30.63 18.31 46.53
CA VAL A 10 -29.84 18.51 45.30
C VAL A 10 -30.82 18.67 44.15
N HIS A 11 -30.96 19.91 43.70
CA HIS A 11 -31.67 20.28 42.49
C HIS A 11 -30.66 20.79 41.45
N ARG A 12 -30.96 20.48 40.20
CA ARG A 12 -30.41 21.00 38.94
C ARG A 12 -29.02 20.53 38.48
N GLY A 13 -29.02 20.02 37.26
CA GLY A 13 -27.83 19.93 36.44
C GLY A 13 -28.07 19.28 35.08
N SER A 14 -29.15 19.65 34.39
CA SER A 14 -29.30 19.40 32.95
C SER A 14 -28.15 20.08 32.21
N TYR A 15 -27.13 19.32 31.80
CA TYR A 15 -26.14 19.76 30.83
C TYR A 15 -26.36 19.01 29.53
N LEU A 16 -26.86 19.78 28.56
CA LEU A 16 -27.02 19.42 27.17
C LEU A 16 -25.68 18.98 26.59
N ASP A 17 -25.67 17.78 26.02
CA ASP A 17 -24.71 17.33 25.03
C ASP A 17 -24.75 18.29 23.82
N ARG A 18 -23.67 19.05 23.65
CA ARG A 18 -23.45 19.88 22.46
C ARG A 18 -21.96 19.99 22.17
N SER A 19 -21.38 18.93 21.60
CA SER A 19 -20.10 19.04 20.87
C SER A 19 -19.99 18.09 19.67
N GLY A 20 -21.10 17.77 19.01
CA GLY A 20 -21.15 16.86 17.85
C GLY A 20 -21.35 17.47 16.46
N VAL A 21 -21.32 18.81 16.28
CA VAL A 21 -21.71 19.42 14.98
C VAL A 21 -20.83 20.62 14.58
N THR A 22 -19.52 20.42 14.44
CA THR A 22 -18.66 21.48 13.87
C THR A 22 -17.52 21.01 12.98
N MET A 23 -17.49 19.74 12.54
CA MET A 23 -16.41 19.26 11.66
C MET A 23 -16.82 19.08 10.18
N GLY A 24 -18.12 18.89 9.88
CA GLY A 24 -18.61 18.70 8.51
C GLY A 24 -18.70 19.98 7.65
N LYS A 25 -18.66 21.17 8.26
CA LYS A 25 -18.84 22.46 7.54
C LYS A 25 -17.56 22.98 6.90
N ASN A 26 -16.39 22.71 7.50
CA ASN A 26 -15.09 23.18 6.99
C ASN A 26 -14.68 22.54 5.66
N ASN A 27 -15.12 21.29 5.41
CA ASN A 27 -14.74 20.57 4.19
C ASN A 27 -15.51 21.06 2.94
N LYS A 28 -16.74 21.55 3.11
CA LYS A 28 -17.55 22.10 2.00
C LYS A 28 -17.03 23.48 1.55
N ALA A 29 -16.59 24.31 2.50
CA ALA A 29 -16.00 25.62 2.22
C ALA A 29 -14.69 25.52 1.41
N ARG A 30 -13.83 24.55 1.74
CA ARG A 30 -12.58 24.28 1.00
C ARG A 30 -12.83 23.81 -0.44
N ARG A 31 -13.87 23.01 -0.70
CA ARG A 31 -14.24 22.57 -2.05
C ARG A 31 -14.78 23.73 -2.91
N ALA A 32 -15.51 24.68 -2.33
CA ALA A 32 -16.00 25.87 -3.04
C ALA A 32 -14.87 26.83 -3.46
N ALA A 33 -13.84 27.00 -2.62
CA ALA A 33 -12.69 27.86 -2.93
C ALA A 33 -11.85 27.33 -4.11
N LYS A 34 -11.65 26.01 -4.19
CA LYS A 34 -10.88 25.37 -5.28
C LYS A 34 -11.60 25.44 -6.64
N ALA A 35 -12.93 25.49 -6.65
CA ALA A 35 -13.72 25.67 -7.87
C ALA A 35 -13.64 27.11 -8.42
N LYS A 36 -13.53 28.12 -7.55
CA LYS A 36 -13.46 29.54 -7.96
C LYS A 36 -12.11 29.90 -8.61
N ALA A 37 -11.02 29.31 -8.15
CA ALA A 37 -9.68 29.52 -8.72
C ALA A 37 -9.53 28.98 -10.15
N ARG A 38 -10.24 27.88 -10.50
CA ARG A 38 -10.21 27.32 -11.86
C ARG A 38 -10.95 28.19 -12.89
N LYS A 39 -11.96 28.97 -12.49
CA LYS A 39 -12.67 29.89 -13.39
C LYS A 39 -11.91 31.19 -13.67
N ALA A 40 -10.96 31.59 -12.82
CA ALA A 40 -10.19 32.81 -13.00
C ALA A 40 -9.00 32.65 -13.98
N GLY A 41 -8.42 31.45 -14.08
CA GLY A 41 -7.25 31.19 -14.95
C GLY A 41 -7.56 31.05 -16.45
N GLN A 42 -8.83 31.00 -16.86
CA GLN A 42 -9.24 30.76 -18.25
C GLN A 42 -9.52 32.05 -19.05
N ARG A 43 -9.32 33.24 -18.46
CA ARG A 43 -9.66 34.53 -19.08
C ARG A 43 -8.47 35.47 -19.38
N GLY A 44 -7.23 35.01 -19.22
CA GLY A 44 -6.05 35.84 -19.47
C GLY A 44 -5.09 35.21 -20.47
N GLY A 45 -5.05 35.74 -21.69
CA GLY A 45 -3.90 35.55 -22.58
C GLY A 45 -4.21 35.48 -24.07
N HIS A 46 -4.64 36.58 -24.67
CA HIS A 46 -4.57 36.80 -26.13
C HIS A 46 -4.09 38.23 -26.43
N GLY A 47 -3.05 38.35 -27.27
CA GLY A 47 -2.86 39.50 -28.15
C GLY A 47 -1.60 40.34 -27.97
N ARG A 48 -0.52 39.98 -28.69
CA ARG A 48 0.47 40.84 -29.38
C ARG A 48 1.48 39.87 -30.01
N SER A 49 1.84 39.93 -31.29
CA SER A 49 2.30 41.07 -32.09
C SER A 49 2.21 40.72 -33.57
N SER A 50 1.69 41.63 -34.38
CA SER A 50 1.70 41.63 -35.84
C SER A 50 2.87 42.46 -36.37
N GLY A 51 3.61 41.93 -37.34
CA GLY A 51 4.68 42.59 -38.09
C GLY A 51 5.76 41.55 -38.40
N ALA A 52 6.23 41.31 -39.62
CA ALA A 52 6.04 41.97 -40.91
C ALA A 52 6.21 40.90 -42.00
N TYR A 53 5.49 41.03 -43.11
CA TYR A 53 5.89 40.46 -44.40
C TYR A 53 6.58 41.59 -45.16
N ASP A 54 7.80 41.37 -45.59
CA ASP A 54 8.34 41.82 -46.88
C ASP A 54 9.71 41.16 -47.07
N ASP A 55 9.74 40.15 -47.93
CA ASP A 55 10.95 39.54 -48.45
C ASP A 55 10.84 39.55 -49.99
N PRO A 56 11.36 40.58 -50.68
CA PRO A 56 11.46 40.60 -52.12
C PRO A 56 12.91 40.31 -52.50
N PHE A 57 13.15 39.08 -52.95
CA PHE A 57 14.40 38.56 -53.54
C PHE A 57 15.48 38.06 -52.55
N GLY A 58 15.46 36.74 -52.30
CA GLY A 58 16.70 35.99 -52.03
C GLY A 58 16.56 34.74 -51.19
N ALA A 59 16.10 33.63 -51.78
CA ALA A 59 16.51 32.32 -51.25
C ALA A 59 18.00 32.10 -51.56
N PRO A 60 18.73 31.41 -50.68
CA PRO A 60 19.10 30.07 -51.09
C PRO A 60 18.83 29.04 -49.99
N PHE A 61 18.07 28.02 -50.39
CA PHE A 61 18.01 26.68 -49.82
C PHE A 61 18.87 26.43 -48.57
N ALA A 62 18.26 26.46 -47.39
CA ALA A 62 18.83 25.78 -46.23
C ALA A 62 18.78 24.26 -46.49
N ASN A 63 19.94 23.62 -46.56
CA ASN A 63 20.07 22.18 -46.75
C ASN A 63 19.27 21.43 -45.67
N PRO A 64 18.43 20.44 -46.02
CA PRO A 64 17.75 19.58 -45.05
C PRO A 64 18.69 18.54 -44.40
N PHE A 65 19.96 18.54 -44.80
CA PHE A 65 21.04 17.75 -44.23
C PHE A 65 22.04 18.74 -43.65
N GLY A 66 22.29 18.66 -42.35
CA GLY A 66 23.01 19.67 -41.57
C GLY A 66 24.45 19.97 -42.02
N ASP A 67 25.07 20.88 -41.28
CA ASP A 67 26.44 21.40 -41.42
C ASP A 67 27.46 20.31 -41.82
N PRO A 68 28.22 20.47 -42.94
CA PRO A 68 29.22 19.49 -43.38
C PRO A 68 30.42 19.37 -42.41
N SER A 69 30.54 20.26 -41.43
CA SER A 69 31.57 20.18 -40.38
C SER A 69 31.11 19.42 -39.12
N ALA A 70 29.84 19.04 -39.04
CA ALA A 70 29.35 18.18 -37.97
C ALA A 70 29.72 16.73 -38.28
N ASN A 71 30.74 16.22 -37.58
CA ASN A 71 31.11 14.80 -37.61
C ASN A 71 29.86 13.93 -37.34
N PRO A 72 29.31 13.19 -38.33
CA PRO A 72 28.09 12.38 -38.14
C PRO A 72 28.36 11.13 -37.29
N PHE A 73 29.65 10.83 -37.08
CA PHE A 73 30.16 9.83 -36.15
C PHE A 73 30.94 10.63 -35.11
N GLY A 74 30.41 10.75 -33.89
CA GLY A 74 31.01 11.56 -32.83
C GLY A 74 32.50 11.34 -32.63
N ASP A 75 33.16 12.32 -32.01
CA ASP A 75 34.58 12.31 -31.66
C ASP A 75 35.03 10.94 -31.10
N PRO A 76 36.05 10.27 -31.68
CA PRO A 76 36.57 8.99 -31.17
C PRO A 76 37.17 9.11 -29.77
N SER A 77 37.42 10.34 -29.28
CA SER A 77 37.83 10.61 -27.90
C SER A 77 36.67 10.77 -26.92
N ALA A 78 35.41 10.73 -27.38
CA ALA A 78 34.26 10.54 -26.51
C ALA A 78 34.23 9.07 -26.09
N GLY A 79 35.04 8.76 -25.07
CA GLY A 79 35.17 7.45 -24.46
C GLY A 79 33.81 6.79 -24.33
N ASP A 80 33.73 5.59 -24.91
CA ASP A 80 32.63 4.68 -24.72
C ASP A 80 32.18 4.68 -23.25
N GLY A 81 30.87 4.64 -23.01
CA GLY A 81 30.33 4.56 -21.64
C GLY A 81 30.74 3.30 -20.87
N ARG A 82 31.74 2.54 -21.34
CA ARG A 82 32.33 1.33 -20.76
C ARG A 82 33.25 1.62 -19.56
N GLY A 83 33.20 2.83 -19.01
CA GLY A 83 33.91 3.21 -17.79
C GLY A 83 33.05 3.80 -16.68
N ARG A 84 31.73 4.00 -16.88
CA ARG A 84 30.88 4.42 -15.76
C ARG A 84 30.72 3.21 -14.84
N PRO A 85 31.15 3.28 -13.56
CA PRO A 85 30.82 2.24 -12.60
C PRO A 85 29.31 2.01 -12.64
N PHE A 86 28.87 0.76 -12.57
CA PHE A 86 27.46 0.48 -12.28
C PHE A 86 27.14 1.15 -10.95
N GLU A 87 26.52 2.32 -11.03
CA GLU A 87 25.97 2.98 -9.86
C GLU A 87 24.64 2.26 -9.58
N PRO A 88 24.54 1.48 -8.49
CA PRO A 88 23.27 0.84 -8.17
C PRO A 88 22.21 1.95 -8.07
N PRO A 89 20.96 1.68 -8.50
CA PRO A 89 19.90 2.69 -8.43
C PRO A 89 19.86 3.25 -7.01
N ARG A 90 20.09 4.56 -6.88
CA ARG A 90 20.00 5.21 -5.56
C ARG A 90 18.59 5.03 -5.04
N ARG A 91 18.45 4.56 -3.80
CA ARG A 91 17.14 4.49 -3.12
C ARG A 91 16.49 5.86 -3.20
N SER A 92 15.22 5.87 -3.61
CA SER A 92 14.47 7.13 -3.69
C SER A 92 14.21 7.69 -2.28
N VAL A 93 14.03 9.01 -2.14
CA VAL A 93 13.75 9.61 -0.81
C VAL A 93 12.50 9.01 -0.13
N PRO A 94 11.37 8.80 -0.83
CA PRO A 94 10.20 8.17 -0.22
C PRO A 94 10.47 6.71 0.19
N GLU A 95 11.32 5.99 -0.54
CA GLU A 95 11.74 4.63 -0.18
C GLU A 95 12.57 4.64 1.12
N MET A 96 13.55 5.53 1.25
CA MET A 96 14.30 5.69 2.50
C MET A 96 13.39 6.08 3.68
N ARG A 97 12.36 6.91 3.45
CA ARG A 97 11.38 7.25 4.48
C ARG A 97 10.53 6.04 4.88
N TRP A 98 10.11 5.19 3.93
CA TRP A 98 9.42 3.93 4.25
C TRP A 98 10.30 2.97 5.04
N GLU A 99 11.58 2.85 4.71
CA GLU A 99 12.53 2.03 5.48
C GLU A 99 12.65 2.53 6.94
N ALA A 100 12.72 3.85 7.14
CA ALA A 100 12.74 4.44 8.47
C ALA A 100 11.44 4.14 9.26
N MET A 101 10.29 4.26 8.59
CA MET A 101 8.99 3.94 9.19
C MET A 101 8.86 2.44 9.52
N GLU A 102 9.28 1.55 8.62
CA GLU A 102 9.31 0.11 8.86
C GLU A 102 10.20 -0.23 10.06
N ALA A 103 11.38 0.40 10.15
CA ALA A 103 12.29 0.21 11.28
C ALA A 103 11.68 0.70 12.60
N ALA A 104 10.99 1.85 12.61
CA ALA A 104 10.26 2.35 13.78
C ALA A 104 9.12 1.40 14.20
N ALA A 105 8.32 0.93 13.22
CA ALA A 105 7.24 -0.02 13.45
C ALA A 105 7.75 -1.34 14.06
N ARG A 106 8.90 -1.85 13.60
CA ARG A 106 9.55 -3.03 14.18
C ARG A 106 9.98 -2.85 15.62
N ARG A 107 10.52 -1.68 15.95
CA ARG A 107 10.92 -1.33 17.33
C ARG A 107 9.71 -1.04 18.23
N LYS A 108 8.50 -0.98 17.65
CA LYS A 108 7.26 -0.55 18.31
C LYS A 108 7.38 0.88 18.88
N ASP A 109 8.11 1.72 18.17
CA ASP A 109 8.29 3.14 18.50
C ASP A 109 7.16 3.94 17.84
N ASP A 110 5.95 3.83 18.40
CA ASP A 110 4.75 4.47 17.85
C ASP A 110 4.88 6.01 17.72
N PRO A 111 5.46 6.76 18.69
CA PRO A 111 5.65 8.20 18.54
C PRO A 111 6.55 8.61 17.37
N GLU A 112 7.69 7.93 17.17
CA GLU A 112 8.56 8.22 16.02
C GLU A 112 7.88 7.79 14.71
N LEU A 113 7.15 6.67 14.72
CA LEU A 113 6.40 6.20 13.56
C LEU A 113 5.32 7.20 13.13
N GLU A 114 4.56 7.78 14.07
CA GLU A 114 3.55 8.80 13.80
C GLU A 114 4.18 10.07 13.20
N LYS A 115 5.27 10.56 13.78
CA LYS A 115 6.02 11.72 13.25
C LYS A 115 6.56 11.47 11.84
N LEU A 116 7.09 10.29 11.57
CA LEU A 116 7.56 9.90 10.24
C LEU A 116 6.41 9.77 9.24
N ALA A 117 5.25 9.26 9.68
CA ALA A 117 4.04 9.18 8.86
C ALA A 117 3.51 10.57 8.47
N GLU A 118 3.44 11.51 9.42
CA GLU A 118 3.07 12.90 9.13
C GLU A 118 4.03 13.55 8.13
N ARG A 119 5.34 13.28 8.28
CA ARG A 119 6.35 13.76 7.33
C ARG A 119 6.17 13.15 5.94
N MET A 120 5.88 11.85 5.84
CA MET A 120 5.60 11.18 4.58
C MET A 120 4.41 11.82 3.87
N VAL A 121 3.30 12.06 4.59
CA VAL A 121 2.09 12.66 4.03
C VAL A 121 2.32 14.09 3.56
N ARG A 122 3.08 14.88 4.32
CA ARG A 122 3.41 16.26 3.95
C ARG A 122 4.34 16.34 2.75
N ASP A 123 5.41 15.55 2.75
CA ASP A 123 6.53 15.71 1.82
C ASP A 123 6.33 14.87 0.53
N ASP A 124 5.66 13.71 0.61
CA ASP A 124 5.48 12.76 -0.51
C ASP A 124 4.03 12.23 -0.67
N PRO A 125 2.98 13.08 -0.71
CA PRO A 125 1.58 12.62 -0.70
C PRO A 125 1.19 11.72 -1.89
N VAL A 126 1.93 11.79 -3.00
CA VAL A 126 1.68 10.97 -4.21
C VAL A 126 2.74 9.87 -4.39
N ALA A 127 4.02 10.21 -4.22
CA ALA A 127 5.11 9.27 -4.40
C ALA A 127 5.17 8.21 -3.28
N GLY A 128 4.83 8.60 -2.04
CA GLY A 128 4.83 7.72 -0.88
C GLY A 128 3.96 6.48 -1.08
N PRO A 129 2.64 6.62 -1.33
CA PRO A 129 1.77 5.46 -1.55
C PRO A 129 2.21 4.58 -2.73
N ARG A 130 2.67 5.16 -3.85
CA ARG A 130 3.16 4.38 -5.00
C ARG A 130 4.41 3.56 -4.69
N VAL A 131 5.32 4.10 -3.89
CA VAL A 131 6.50 3.36 -3.42
C VAL A 131 6.08 2.25 -2.47
N ALA A 132 5.15 2.51 -1.55
CA ALA A 132 4.63 1.50 -0.63
C ALA A 132 3.96 0.32 -1.36
N GLU A 133 3.16 0.59 -2.40
CA GLU A 133 2.56 -0.47 -3.22
C GLU A 133 3.64 -1.40 -3.80
N ARG A 134 4.69 -0.83 -4.37
CA ARG A 134 5.81 -1.61 -4.93
C ARG A 134 6.54 -2.42 -3.87
N LEU A 135 6.83 -1.82 -2.72
CA LEU A 135 7.49 -2.49 -1.60
C LEU A 135 6.65 -3.68 -1.10
N LEU A 136 5.35 -3.46 -0.83
CA LEU A 136 4.44 -4.50 -0.37
C LEU A 136 4.34 -5.66 -1.38
N THR A 137 4.18 -5.36 -2.66
CA THR A 137 4.13 -6.42 -3.69
C THR A 137 5.47 -7.16 -3.81
N SER A 138 6.61 -6.46 -3.63
CA SER A 138 7.94 -7.11 -3.63
C SER A 138 8.15 -8.04 -2.44
N TYR A 139 7.67 -7.65 -1.25
CA TYR A 139 7.72 -8.49 -0.05
C TYR A 139 6.82 -9.72 -0.20
N VAL A 140 5.60 -9.55 -0.71
CA VAL A 140 4.69 -10.66 -1.01
C VAL A 140 5.33 -11.67 -1.97
N ASP A 141 5.92 -11.18 -3.07
CA ASP A 141 6.62 -12.03 -4.04
C ASP A 141 7.83 -12.76 -3.42
N GLN A 142 8.57 -12.12 -2.52
CA GLN A 142 9.64 -12.78 -1.76
C GLN A 142 9.11 -13.84 -0.80
N LEU A 143 7.99 -13.59 -0.12
CA LEU A 143 7.37 -14.56 0.79
C LEU A 143 6.97 -15.85 0.08
N TRP A 144 6.47 -15.77 -1.15
CA TRP A 144 6.20 -16.94 -1.99
C TRP A 144 7.45 -17.78 -2.26
N ARG A 145 8.59 -17.13 -2.53
CA ARG A 145 9.89 -17.82 -2.67
C ARG A 145 10.37 -18.44 -1.36
N HIS A 146 9.95 -17.90 -0.23
CA HIS A 146 10.28 -18.40 1.11
C HIS A 146 9.28 -19.46 1.60
N GLY A 147 8.41 -19.98 0.74
CA GLY A 147 7.49 -21.08 1.05
C GLY A 147 6.19 -20.67 1.74
N TRP A 148 5.98 -19.37 1.99
CA TRP A 148 4.75 -18.88 2.61
C TRP A 148 3.54 -19.02 1.67
N GLN A 149 2.36 -19.13 2.27
CA GLN A 149 1.08 -19.19 1.55
C GLN A 149 0.16 -18.02 1.93
N PRO A 150 -0.79 -17.61 1.07
CA PRO A 150 -1.63 -16.44 1.29
C PRO A 150 -2.32 -16.36 2.65
N ALA A 151 -3.00 -17.42 3.06
CA ALA A 151 -3.73 -17.43 4.33
C ALA A 151 -2.77 -17.30 5.54
N GLU A 152 -1.59 -17.89 5.43
CA GLU A 152 -0.58 -17.86 6.50
C GLU A 152 0.06 -16.49 6.67
N VAL A 153 0.32 -15.79 5.57
CA VAL A 153 0.84 -14.43 5.58
C VAL A 153 -0.15 -13.49 6.26
N VAL A 154 -1.43 -13.54 5.90
CA VAL A 154 -2.47 -12.71 6.53
C VAL A 154 -2.65 -13.06 8.01
N ARG A 155 -2.66 -14.35 8.36
CA ARG A 155 -2.70 -14.81 9.76
C ARG A 155 -1.51 -14.24 10.54
N GLN A 156 -0.33 -14.25 9.95
CA GLN A 156 0.88 -13.73 10.58
C GLN A 156 0.84 -12.20 10.75
N ALA A 157 0.35 -11.47 9.76
CA ALA A 157 0.12 -10.04 9.85
C ALA A 157 -0.88 -9.69 10.97
N ARG A 158 -1.99 -10.44 11.08
CA ARG A 158 -2.97 -10.26 12.18
C ARG A 158 -2.36 -10.52 13.56
N ARG A 159 -1.44 -11.47 13.68
CA ARG A 159 -0.75 -11.77 14.95
C ARG A 159 0.29 -10.72 15.34
N LYS A 160 1.01 -10.15 14.37
CA LYS A 160 2.15 -9.25 14.61
C LYS A 160 1.79 -7.77 14.59
N ALA A 161 0.69 -7.40 13.95
CA ALA A 161 0.31 -6.02 13.71
C ALA A 161 -1.18 -5.80 14.05
N SER A 162 -1.84 -4.86 13.37
CA SER A 162 -3.24 -4.53 13.55
C SER A 162 -4.13 -5.22 12.51
N LYS A 163 -5.46 -5.19 12.74
CA LYS A 163 -6.45 -5.61 11.74
C LYS A 163 -6.32 -4.82 10.43
N ALA A 164 -6.07 -3.51 10.52
CA ALA A 164 -5.92 -2.65 9.35
C ALA A 164 -4.63 -2.95 8.57
N ALA A 165 -3.51 -3.17 9.26
CA ALA A 165 -2.27 -3.61 8.63
C ALA A 165 -2.44 -4.97 7.93
N ALA A 166 -3.15 -5.91 8.55
CA ALA A 166 -3.47 -7.19 7.90
C ALA A 166 -4.34 -7.03 6.65
N GLN A 167 -5.28 -6.08 6.63
CA GLN A 167 -6.06 -5.75 5.43
C GLN A 167 -5.17 -5.19 4.31
N VAL A 168 -4.17 -4.37 4.64
CA VAL A 168 -3.19 -3.88 3.65
C VAL A 168 -2.38 -5.05 3.05
N VAL A 169 -1.96 -6.01 3.86
CA VAL A 169 -1.28 -7.23 3.40
C VAL A 169 -2.18 -8.07 2.49
N GLU A 170 -3.44 -8.25 2.87
CA GLU A 170 -4.45 -8.97 2.08
C GLU A 170 -4.67 -8.31 0.70
N LEU A 171 -4.74 -6.98 0.65
CA LEU A 171 -4.81 -6.23 -0.61
C LEU A 171 -3.54 -6.40 -1.46
N ALA A 172 -2.35 -6.38 -0.86
CA ALA A 172 -1.09 -6.59 -1.57
C ALA A 172 -1.00 -8.00 -2.18
N ILE A 173 -1.54 -9.02 -1.49
CA ILE A 173 -1.64 -10.40 -1.99
C ILE A 173 -2.56 -10.46 -3.22
N HIS A 174 -3.72 -9.81 -3.17
CA HIS A 174 -4.61 -9.74 -4.33
C HIS A 174 -4.01 -8.95 -5.50
N ALA A 175 -3.28 -7.86 -5.22
CA ALA A 175 -2.58 -7.09 -6.23
C ALA A 175 -1.47 -7.92 -6.92
N ASP A 176 -0.69 -8.69 -6.15
CA ASP A 176 0.29 -9.63 -6.71
C ASP A 176 -0.39 -10.71 -7.56
N HIS A 177 -1.49 -11.30 -7.08
CA HIS A 177 -2.25 -12.30 -7.83
C HIS A 177 -2.76 -11.77 -9.18
N ASP A 178 -3.32 -10.56 -9.22
CA ASP A 178 -3.80 -9.96 -10.47
C ASP A 178 -2.68 -9.74 -11.49
N ARG A 179 -1.49 -9.38 -11.02
CA ARG A 179 -0.30 -9.23 -11.88
C ARG A 179 0.18 -10.54 -12.47
N ARG A 180 -0.16 -11.68 -11.85
CA ARG A 180 0.20 -13.03 -12.29
C ARG A 180 -0.88 -13.71 -13.15
N SER A 181 -1.81 -12.94 -13.70
CA SER A 181 -2.82 -13.46 -14.62
C SER A 181 -2.20 -14.35 -15.72
N GLY A 182 -2.80 -15.53 -15.93
CA GLY A 182 -2.33 -16.52 -16.90
C GLY A 182 -1.30 -17.53 -16.38
N GLN A 183 -0.75 -17.36 -15.16
CA GLN A 183 0.07 -18.40 -14.55
C GLN A 183 -0.78 -19.57 -14.05
N ALA A 184 -0.24 -20.79 -14.12
CA ALA A 184 -0.88 -21.95 -13.51
C ALA A 184 -0.87 -21.81 -11.97
N ILE A 185 -2.02 -22.06 -11.34
CA ILE A 185 -2.23 -21.94 -9.88
C ILE A 185 -2.78 -23.27 -9.35
N ASP A 186 -2.20 -23.77 -8.26
CA ASP A 186 -2.70 -24.96 -7.55
C ASP A 186 -4.12 -24.68 -6.99
N PRO A 187 -5.08 -25.60 -7.10
CA PRO A 187 -6.44 -25.40 -6.59
C PRO A 187 -6.50 -24.94 -5.12
N ARG A 188 -5.63 -25.49 -4.26
CA ARG A 188 -5.57 -25.11 -2.83
C ARG A 188 -5.07 -23.68 -2.62
N TRP A 189 -4.21 -23.20 -3.52
CA TRP A 189 -3.80 -21.79 -3.52
C TRP A 189 -4.97 -20.88 -3.88
N SER A 190 -5.74 -21.26 -4.91
CA SER A 190 -6.96 -20.54 -5.32
C SER A 190 -8.01 -20.52 -4.21
N GLU A 191 -8.19 -21.63 -3.50
CA GLU A 191 -9.08 -21.72 -2.33
C GLU A 191 -8.68 -20.73 -1.23
N GLN A 192 -7.39 -20.69 -0.86
CA GLN A 192 -6.91 -19.72 0.13
C GLN A 192 -7.16 -18.27 -0.31
N LEU A 193 -6.97 -17.94 -1.59
CA LEU A 193 -7.26 -16.60 -2.11
C LEU A 193 -8.76 -16.27 -2.10
N ALA A 194 -9.64 -17.26 -2.24
CA ALA A 194 -11.09 -17.08 -2.16
C ALA A 194 -11.57 -16.92 -0.70
N GLU A 195 -10.87 -17.54 0.25
CA GLU A 195 -11.12 -17.39 1.69
C GLU A 195 -10.62 -16.05 2.26
N LEU A 196 -9.51 -15.54 1.73
CA LEU A 196 -9.11 -14.15 1.94
C LEU A 196 -10.23 -13.26 1.38
N GLY A 197 -10.77 -12.38 2.23
CA GLY A 197 -12.11 -11.83 2.06
C GLY A 197 -12.30 -11.17 0.69
N GLY A 198 -13.53 -11.23 0.18
CA GLY A 198 -13.87 -10.66 -1.13
C GLY A 198 -13.35 -9.24 -1.29
N ARG A 199 -12.61 -9.01 -2.39
CA ARG A 199 -11.98 -7.73 -2.70
C ARG A 199 -13.01 -6.60 -2.67
N ARG A 200 -12.81 -5.66 -1.76
CA ARG A 200 -13.69 -4.47 -1.63
C ARG A 200 -13.29 -3.34 -2.56
N ILE A 201 -12.07 -3.38 -3.10
CA ILE A 201 -11.53 -2.39 -4.02
C ILE A 201 -10.76 -3.07 -5.17
N PRO A 202 -10.66 -2.40 -6.33
CA PRO A 202 -9.74 -2.82 -7.38
C PRO A 202 -8.29 -2.85 -6.87
N THR A 203 -7.57 -3.91 -7.23
CA THR A 203 -6.20 -4.21 -6.79
C THR A 203 -5.14 -3.97 -7.88
N ARG A 204 -5.52 -3.27 -8.95
CA ARG A 204 -4.58 -2.68 -9.93
C ARG A 204 -3.93 -1.40 -9.36
N ASP A 205 -3.11 -0.72 -10.14
CA ASP A 205 -2.39 0.50 -9.74
C ASP A 205 -3.25 1.50 -8.93
N GLY A 206 -2.70 2.01 -7.83
CA GLY A 206 -3.37 2.99 -6.96
C GLY A 206 -4.34 2.39 -5.93
N TRP A 207 -4.34 1.06 -5.76
CA TRP A 207 -5.18 0.36 -4.77
C TRP A 207 -4.93 0.84 -3.34
N LEU A 208 -3.71 1.28 -2.99
CA LEU A 208 -3.42 1.74 -1.65
C LEU A 208 -4.08 3.09 -1.39
N LEU A 209 -4.02 4.01 -2.36
CA LEU A 209 -4.70 5.30 -2.24
C LEU A 209 -6.22 5.10 -2.13
N LEU A 210 -6.79 4.17 -2.90
CA LEU A 210 -8.20 3.79 -2.77
C LEU A 210 -8.53 3.26 -1.37
N TRP A 211 -7.70 2.36 -0.84
CA TRP A 211 -7.85 1.86 0.54
C TRP A 211 -7.81 2.99 1.57
N VAL A 212 -6.83 3.92 1.47
CA VAL A 212 -6.74 5.09 2.35
C VAL A 212 -8.04 5.90 2.30
N THR A 213 -8.53 6.22 1.10
CA THR A 213 -9.77 7.01 0.95
C THR A 213 -11.02 6.32 1.50
N GLN A 214 -11.08 4.99 1.46
CA GLN A 214 -12.24 4.23 1.97
C GLN A 214 -12.15 3.89 3.46
N SER A 215 -10.96 3.95 4.05
CA SER A 215 -10.74 3.63 5.46
C SER A 215 -11.48 4.58 6.40
N GLY A 216 -11.81 5.80 5.95
CA GLY A 216 -12.45 6.83 6.78
C GLY A 216 -11.53 7.47 7.83
N HIS A 217 -10.25 7.08 7.85
CA HIS A 217 -9.20 7.64 8.71
C HIS A 217 -8.35 8.67 7.97
N ASP A 218 -7.51 9.40 8.69
CA ASP A 218 -6.55 10.30 8.07
C ASP A 218 -5.38 9.56 7.38
N GLU A 219 -4.68 10.27 6.51
CA GLU A 219 -3.60 9.72 5.68
C GLU A 219 -2.37 9.29 6.52
N ALA A 220 -2.10 9.94 7.65
CA ALA A 220 -0.98 9.61 8.52
C ALA A 220 -1.24 8.28 9.24
N TRP A 221 -2.43 8.09 9.80
CA TRP A 221 -2.88 6.82 10.35
C TRP A 221 -2.75 5.70 9.32
N ALA A 222 -3.17 5.93 8.08
CA ALA A 222 -3.05 4.95 7.00
C ALA A 222 -1.58 4.59 6.72
N ALA A 223 -0.70 5.59 6.67
CA ALA A 223 0.73 5.38 6.48
C ALA A 223 1.36 4.58 7.64
N VAL A 224 0.90 4.79 8.88
CA VAL A 224 1.28 3.95 10.04
C VAL A 224 0.86 2.49 9.82
N GLN A 225 -0.35 2.22 9.34
CA GLN A 225 -0.80 0.84 9.10
C GLN A 225 0.01 0.15 7.99
N VAL A 226 0.38 0.89 6.95
CA VAL A 226 1.25 0.42 5.87
C VAL A 226 2.64 0.06 6.39
N ALA A 227 3.25 0.91 7.22
CA ALA A 227 4.54 0.61 7.83
C ALA A 227 4.48 -0.62 8.75
N LYS A 228 3.39 -0.78 9.51
CA LYS A 228 3.14 -1.98 10.33
C LYS A 228 2.97 -3.23 9.46
N ALA A 229 2.35 -3.12 8.28
CA ALA A 229 2.23 -4.20 7.30
C ALA A 229 3.58 -4.61 6.71
N LEU A 230 4.42 -3.64 6.34
CA LEU A 230 5.80 -3.87 5.88
C LEU A 230 6.62 -4.58 6.97
N ALA A 231 6.60 -4.05 8.20
CA ALA A 231 7.33 -4.63 9.33
C ALA A 231 6.88 -6.07 9.66
N ALA A 232 5.59 -6.37 9.49
CA ALA A 232 5.04 -7.70 9.75
C ALA A 232 5.46 -8.74 8.69
N THR A 233 5.78 -8.31 7.48
CA THR A 233 6.05 -9.17 6.31
C THR A 233 7.53 -9.24 5.94
N GLY A 234 8.30 -8.15 6.05
CA GLY A 234 9.67 -8.02 5.56
C GLY A 234 10.73 -8.90 6.23
N TYR A 235 10.41 -9.56 7.36
CA TYR A 235 11.36 -10.36 8.14
C TYR A 235 10.80 -11.71 8.56
N LEU A 236 9.92 -12.29 7.75
CA LEU A 236 9.45 -13.65 7.97
C LEU A 236 10.53 -14.65 7.55
N PRO A 237 10.74 -15.73 8.34
CA PRO A 237 11.74 -16.74 8.03
C PRO A 237 11.37 -17.52 6.76
N VAL A 238 12.35 -18.23 6.20
CA VAL A 238 12.10 -19.26 5.19
C VAL A 238 11.38 -20.44 5.85
N VAL A 239 10.36 -20.97 5.19
CA VAL A 239 9.59 -22.14 5.63
C VAL A 239 9.48 -23.16 4.49
N ASP A 240 9.06 -24.38 4.82
CA ASP A 240 8.84 -25.41 3.82
C ASP A 240 7.63 -25.09 2.93
N THR A 241 7.81 -25.23 1.62
CA THR A 241 6.75 -24.99 0.64
C THR A 241 5.74 -26.16 0.64
N LEU A 242 4.54 -25.93 1.19
CA LEU A 242 3.46 -26.94 1.20
C LEU A 242 2.60 -26.92 -0.08
N ILE A 243 2.33 -25.72 -0.61
CA ILE A 243 1.59 -25.48 -1.85
C ILE A 243 2.52 -24.71 -2.80
N PRO A 244 2.70 -25.14 -4.05
CA PRO A 244 3.57 -24.42 -4.98
C PRO A 244 2.99 -23.03 -5.28
N PRO A 245 3.82 -21.97 -5.30
CA PRO A 245 3.35 -20.64 -5.66
C PRO A 245 2.96 -20.57 -7.15
N PRO A 246 2.21 -19.53 -7.56
CA PRO A 246 1.80 -19.34 -8.95
C PRO A 246 2.98 -19.40 -9.93
N GLY A 247 2.81 -20.14 -11.04
CA GLY A 247 3.85 -20.37 -12.05
C GLY A 247 4.95 -21.35 -11.65
N GLY A 248 4.99 -21.78 -10.38
CA GLY A 248 5.95 -22.75 -9.88
C GLY A 248 5.59 -24.17 -10.31
N ARG A 249 6.53 -24.88 -10.94
CA ARG A 249 6.49 -26.34 -11.11
C ARG A 249 7.13 -27.01 -9.88
N GLY A 250 6.65 -26.66 -8.69
CA GLY A 250 7.25 -27.11 -7.42
C GLY A 250 6.71 -28.46 -6.97
N ARG A 251 7.60 -29.37 -6.59
CA ARG A 251 7.29 -30.62 -5.87
C ARG A 251 6.73 -30.27 -4.49
N ALA A 252 5.43 -30.00 -4.43
CA ALA A 252 4.67 -29.95 -3.18
C ALA A 252 5.03 -31.17 -2.33
N VAL A 253 5.07 -31.04 -1.01
CA VAL A 253 5.20 -32.20 -0.11
C VAL A 253 4.08 -33.19 -0.48
N ARG A 254 4.46 -34.31 -1.09
CA ARG A 254 3.54 -35.36 -1.54
C ARG A 254 3.13 -36.13 -0.28
N GLY A 255 1.97 -35.80 0.27
CA GLY A 255 1.49 -36.44 1.50
C GLY A 255 0.43 -35.69 2.28
N MET A 256 0.13 -34.43 1.98
CA MET A 256 -1.05 -33.80 2.57
C MET A 256 -2.30 -34.46 1.95
N PRO A 257 -3.22 -35.04 2.75
CA PRO A 257 -4.47 -35.56 2.24
C PRO A 257 -5.15 -34.48 1.42
N ARG A 258 -5.57 -34.81 0.19
CA ARG A 258 -6.56 -34.00 -0.51
C ARG A 258 -7.78 -34.00 0.41
N ASP A 259 -8.20 -32.83 0.87
CA ASP A 259 -9.41 -32.72 1.68
C ASP A 259 -10.61 -32.96 0.75
N THR A 260 -10.90 -34.24 0.49
CA THR A 260 -12.05 -34.68 -0.29
C THR A 260 -13.28 -34.65 0.59
N GLY A 261 -13.56 -33.54 1.28
CA GLY A 261 -14.75 -33.36 2.15
C GLY A 261 -15.00 -34.48 3.17
N ALA A 262 -14.01 -35.33 3.43
CA ALA A 262 -14.09 -36.52 4.24
C ALA A 262 -13.06 -36.32 5.35
N GLU A 263 -13.55 -36.05 6.56
CA GLU A 263 -12.69 -35.83 7.72
C GLU A 263 -11.60 -36.91 7.80
N ASP A 264 -10.35 -36.45 7.82
CA ASP A 264 -9.18 -37.32 7.96
C ASP A 264 -9.39 -38.27 9.15
N PRO A 265 -9.32 -39.60 8.94
CA PRO A 265 -9.55 -40.58 9.99
C PRO A 265 -8.61 -40.40 11.20
N ILE A 266 -7.44 -39.79 10.99
CA ILE A 266 -6.50 -39.41 12.05
C ILE A 266 -7.08 -38.27 12.89
N LEU A 267 -7.62 -37.22 12.27
CA LEU A 267 -8.27 -36.10 12.97
C LEU A 267 -9.52 -36.56 13.73
N ARG A 268 -10.29 -37.48 13.16
CA ARG A 268 -11.44 -38.10 13.84
C ARG A 268 -11.00 -38.91 15.06
N ARG A 269 -9.86 -39.59 14.98
CA ARG A 269 -9.29 -40.35 16.10
C ARG A 269 -8.75 -39.43 17.19
N VAL A 270 -8.07 -38.34 16.82
CA VAL A 270 -7.59 -37.32 17.77
C VAL A 270 -8.76 -36.66 18.50
N ARG A 271 -9.83 -36.25 17.81
CA ARG A 271 -11.03 -35.70 18.47
C ARG A 271 -11.70 -36.68 19.41
N LYS A 272 -11.78 -37.97 19.05
CA LYS A 272 -12.32 -39.02 19.94
C LYS A 272 -11.46 -39.20 21.19
N LEU A 273 -10.13 -39.12 21.06
CA LEU A 273 -9.22 -39.24 22.20
C LEU A 273 -9.30 -38.03 23.14
N LEU A 274 -9.41 -36.82 22.58
CA LEU A 274 -9.60 -35.60 23.35
C LEU A 274 -10.96 -35.58 24.06
N ALA A 275 -12.05 -35.90 23.38
CA ALA A 275 -13.38 -35.99 23.99
C ALA A 275 -13.43 -37.04 25.11
N LYS A 276 -12.67 -38.14 24.97
CA LYS A 276 -12.56 -39.17 26.01
C LYS A 276 -11.77 -38.68 27.23
N ALA A 277 -10.72 -37.89 27.03
CA ALA A 277 -9.95 -37.28 28.10
C ALA A 277 -10.75 -36.19 28.84
N GLU A 278 -11.57 -35.40 28.13
CA GLU A 278 -12.45 -34.39 28.73
C GLU A 278 -13.65 -35.00 29.49
N SER A 279 -14.01 -36.25 29.22
CA SER A 279 -15.10 -36.95 29.93
C SER A 279 -14.64 -37.75 31.15
N THR A 280 -13.36 -37.68 31.50
CA THR A 280 -12.78 -38.37 32.67
C THR A 280 -12.18 -37.40 33.71
N SER A 281 -12.43 -36.09 33.56
CA SER A 281 -12.29 -35.08 34.63
C SER A 281 -13.67 -34.72 35.17
#